data_AF-A0A0A1VU96-F1
#
_entry.id   AF-A0A0A1VU96-F1
#
_cell.length_a   1.000
_cell.length_b   1.000
_cell.length_c   1.000
_cell.angle_alpha   90.00
_cell.angle_beta   90.00
_cell.angle_gamma   90.00
#
_symmetry.space_group_name_H-M   'P 1'
#
loop_
_entity.id
_entity.type
_entity.pdbx_description
1 polymer ?
#
loop_
_entity_poly.entity_id
_entity_poly.type
_entity_poly.pdbx_seq_one_letter_code
_entity_poly.pdbx_strand_id
1 'polypeptide(L)'
;MSVAKQYSIKQTIFKQLLFLLPSFLAWSNLPANSQPVGSGVTNGVFNSLDLIGAPDITYPDVNGIGTNQLNFSFPSFDPNFFKFDGTSFENVQVGQTFVLGTLSYKNGIGFIDGGLPGRIGASYTSELAVSSSSSTTTPFDFNQILTEQIRLDITYNFLLVDGLIAEATPEQQADILYFPNRPELGSFRIYENSTGTVEVLGRFGSLQLAGFGNAISGGFVDPTIDPIPTAPAVSVPESRNIAGLLAISIVGAASTLKRKLKPSQSTEKETTKVS
;
A
#
# COMPACT_ATOMS: atom_id res chain seq x y z
N MET A 1 -18.13 -3.33 -32.74
CA MET A 1 -17.88 -3.14 -31.29
C MET A 1 -16.43 -2.67 -31.15
N SER A 2 -16.22 -1.40 -30.82
CA SER A 2 -14.90 -0.75 -30.92
C SER A 2 -13.87 -1.40 -29.98
N VAL A 3 -12.62 -1.53 -30.46
CA VAL A 3 -11.45 -2.03 -29.71
C VAL A 3 -11.32 -1.32 -28.35
N ALA A 4 -11.70 -0.04 -28.27
CA ALA A 4 -11.71 0.74 -27.03
C ALA A 4 -12.65 0.18 -25.95
N LYS A 5 -13.80 -0.40 -26.33
CA LYS A 5 -14.79 -0.95 -25.39
C LYS A 5 -14.35 -2.31 -24.83
N GLN A 6 -13.55 -3.07 -25.59
CA GLN A 6 -13.01 -4.36 -25.18
C GLN A 6 -11.80 -4.20 -24.23
N TYR A 7 -11.05 -3.11 -24.35
CA TYR A 7 -9.96 -2.75 -23.43
C TYR A 7 -10.46 -2.26 -22.07
N SER A 8 -11.53 -1.46 -22.03
CA SER A 8 -12.13 -0.96 -20.79
C SER A 8 -12.64 -2.09 -19.90
N ILE A 9 -13.35 -3.07 -20.48
CA ILE A 9 -13.88 -4.23 -19.74
C ILE A 9 -12.75 -5.13 -19.21
N LYS A 10 -11.66 -5.31 -19.99
CA LYS A 10 -10.49 -6.10 -19.54
C LYS A 10 -9.72 -5.42 -18.42
N GLN A 11 -9.60 -4.08 -18.41
CA GLN A 11 -8.94 -3.36 -17.32
C GLN A 11 -9.77 -3.34 -16.04
N THR A 12 -11.09 -3.23 -16.13
CA THR A 12 -11.97 -3.34 -14.95
C THR A 12 -11.90 -4.73 -14.32
N ILE A 13 -11.90 -5.79 -15.14
CA ILE A 13 -11.76 -7.17 -14.65
C ILE A 13 -10.35 -7.43 -14.11
N PHE A 14 -9.29 -6.90 -14.73
CA PHE A 14 -7.92 -7.09 -14.26
C PHE A 14 -7.63 -6.32 -12.96
N LYS A 15 -8.21 -5.12 -12.77
CA LYS A 15 -8.14 -4.40 -11.49
C LYS A 15 -8.93 -5.12 -10.39
N GLN A 16 -10.14 -5.61 -10.67
CA GLN A 16 -10.90 -6.41 -9.69
C GLN A 16 -10.25 -7.77 -9.35
N LEU A 17 -9.54 -8.38 -10.31
CA LEU A 17 -8.81 -9.64 -10.06
C LEU A 17 -7.50 -9.42 -9.28
N LEU A 18 -6.90 -8.23 -9.38
CA LEU A 18 -5.72 -7.85 -8.60
C LEU A 18 -6.06 -7.50 -7.15
N PHE A 19 -7.31 -7.08 -6.87
CA PHE A 19 -7.86 -6.97 -5.51
C PHE A 19 -8.17 -8.34 -4.86
N LEU A 20 -8.12 -9.45 -5.61
CA LEU A 20 -8.37 -10.81 -5.11
C LEU A 20 -7.11 -11.64 -4.90
N LEU A 21 -5.92 -11.07 -5.08
CA LEU A 21 -4.67 -11.71 -4.71
C LEU A 21 -4.09 -10.98 -3.51
N PRO A 22 -4.37 -11.42 -2.27
CA PRO A 22 -3.47 -11.11 -1.18
C PRO A 22 -2.10 -11.65 -1.61
N SER A 23 -1.09 -10.81 -1.46
CA SER A 23 0.33 -11.14 -1.50
C SER A 23 0.61 -12.31 -0.53
N PHE A 24 0.38 -13.54 -1.01
CA PHE A 24 0.49 -14.79 -0.25
C PHE A 24 1.88 -15.42 -0.31
N LEU A 25 2.87 -14.73 -0.90
CA LEU A 25 4.19 -15.32 -1.17
C LEU A 25 5.34 -14.45 -0.66
N ALA A 26 5.29 -14.12 0.63
CA ALA A 26 6.47 -14.00 1.47
C ALA A 26 6.00 -14.02 2.93
N TRP A 27 6.49 -14.97 3.73
CA TRP A 27 6.24 -15.19 5.16
C TRP A 27 5.11 -16.16 5.52
N SER A 28 5.27 -17.42 5.08
CA SER A 28 4.45 -18.57 5.47
C SER A 28 5.09 -19.48 6.53
N ASN A 29 6.10 -19.04 7.29
CA ASN A 29 6.85 -19.94 8.19
C ASN A 29 6.89 -19.50 9.67
N LEU A 30 5.86 -18.80 10.16
CA LEU A 30 5.54 -18.91 11.58
C LEU A 30 4.44 -19.97 11.68
N PRO A 31 4.62 -21.09 12.41
CA PRO A 31 3.49 -21.96 12.69
C PRO A 31 2.43 -21.06 13.35
N ALA A 32 1.23 -21.05 12.77
CA ALA A 32 0.09 -20.45 13.44
C ALA A 32 -0.01 -21.14 14.80
N ASN A 33 0.49 -20.49 15.84
CA ASN A 33 0.26 -20.92 17.20
C ASN A 33 -1.23 -20.67 17.36
N SER A 34 -2.02 -21.74 17.28
CA SER A 34 -3.48 -21.77 17.13
C SER A 34 -4.24 -21.27 18.36
N GLN A 35 -3.61 -20.39 19.14
CA GLN A 35 -4.17 -19.78 20.32
C GLN A 35 -4.87 -18.49 19.88
N PRO A 36 -6.21 -18.42 20.00
CA PRO A 36 -6.91 -17.17 19.83
C PRO A 36 -6.45 -16.18 20.91
N VAL A 37 -6.30 -14.93 20.53
CA VAL A 37 -6.47 -13.84 21.49
C VAL A 37 -7.94 -13.83 21.91
N GLY A 38 -8.23 -13.53 23.17
CA GLY A 38 -9.62 -13.44 23.65
C GLY A 38 -10.43 -12.34 22.97
N SER A 39 -11.47 -11.87 23.63
CA SER A 39 -12.19 -10.65 23.25
C SER A 39 -11.51 -9.41 23.80
N GLY A 40 -11.66 -8.28 23.11
CA GLY A 40 -11.15 -7.01 23.56
C GLY A 40 -11.53 -5.86 22.66
N VAL A 41 -10.93 -4.71 22.91
CA VAL A 41 -11.10 -3.50 22.10
C VAL A 41 -9.75 -2.89 21.76
N THR A 42 -9.71 -2.16 20.65
CA THR A 42 -8.62 -1.28 20.31
C THR A 42 -9.02 0.17 20.54
N ASN A 43 -8.04 1.02 20.84
CA ASN A 43 -8.22 2.46 20.95
C ASN A 43 -6.99 3.17 20.35
N GLY A 44 -7.21 4.24 19.60
CA GLY A 44 -6.12 5.03 19.02
C GLY A 44 -6.06 6.42 19.61
N VAL A 45 -4.86 6.97 19.75
CA VAL A 45 -4.61 8.37 20.09
C VAL A 45 -3.55 8.97 19.18
N PHE A 46 -3.69 10.27 18.89
CA PHE A 46 -2.69 11.03 18.14
C PHE A 46 -1.84 11.87 19.10
N ASN A 47 -0.52 11.67 19.12
CA ASN A 47 0.36 12.28 20.11
C ASN A 47 1.14 13.50 19.60
N SER A 48 1.18 13.72 18.29
CA SER A 48 1.86 14.87 17.71
C SER A 48 1.19 15.34 16.42
N LEU A 49 1.54 16.54 15.97
CA LEU A 49 1.32 17.01 14.61
C LEU A 49 2.49 17.91 14.23
N ASP A 50 3.21 17.52 13.19
CA ASP A 50 4.41 18.21 12.73
C ASP A 50 4.30 18.50 11.23
N LEU A 51 4.72 19.70 10.82
CA LEU A 51 4.85 20.06 9.41
C LEU A 51 6.28 19.79 8.94
N ILE A 52 6.43 19.02 7.86
CA ILE A 52 7.72 18.71 7.26
C ILE A 52 8.17 19.86 6.37
N GLY A 53 9.42 20.30 6.55
CA GLY A 53 10.08 21.26 5.66
C GLY A 53 9.84 22.74 5.99
N ALA A 54 8.99 23.04 6.98
CA ALA A 54 8.80 24.39 7.50
C ALA A 54 8.60 24.35 9.03
N PRO A 55 9.67 24.11 9.81
CA PRO A 55 9.58 23.93 11.27
C PRO A 55 9.09 25.19 12.01
N ASP A 56 9.19 26.36 11.38
CA ASP A 56 8.76 27.65 11.97
C ASP A 56 7.28 27.96 11.72
N ILE A 57 6.59 27.16 10.90
CA ILE A 57 5.16 27.32 10.63
C ILE A 57 4.40 26.38 11.57
N THR A 58 3.73 26.98 12.55
CA THR A 58 2.81 26.29 13.45
C THR A 58 1.38 26.54 13.02
N TYR A 59 0.55 25.50 13.06
CA TYR A 59 -0.89 25.70 13.03
C TYR A 59 -1.30 26.45 14.30
N PRO A 60 -2.02 27.58 14.17
CA PRO A 60 -2.46 28.33 15.34
C PRO A 60 -3.51 27.58 16.14
N ASP A 61 -4.27 26.69 15.49
CA ASP A 61 -5.31 25.88 16.13
C ASP A 61 -5.03 24.39 15.92
N VAL A 62 -4.26 23.77 16.82
CA VAL A 62 -4.13 22.31 16.95
C VAL A 62 -4.80 21.87 18.24
N ASN A 63 -5.80 20.99 18.13
CA ASN A 63 -6.60 20.54 19.26
C ASN A 63 -6.77 19.02 19.25
N GLY A 64 -6.68 18.39 20.41
CA GLY A 64 -6.94 16.95 20.57
C GLY A 64 -5.70 16.04 20.54
N ILE A 65 -4.49 16.60 20.74
CA ILE A 65 -3.30 15.80 21.06
C ILE A 65 -3.57 14.94 22.31
N GLY A 66 -3.20 13.67 22.26
CA GLY A 66 -3.48 12.67 23.28
C GLY A 66 -4.90 12.10 23.24
N THR A 67 -5.69 12.44 22.21
CA THR A 67 -7.06 11.93 22.03
C THR A 67 -7.19 11.18 20.70
N ASN A 68 -8.34 10.56 20.49
CA ASN A 68 -8.63 9.81 19.26
C ASN A 68 -9.01 10.70 18.06
N GLN A 69 -9.06 12.03 18.23
CA GLN A 69 -9.29 12.98 17.15
C GLN A 69 -8.37 14.19 17.30
N LEU A 70 -7.57 14.44 16.27
CA LEU A 70 -6.67 15.57 16.17
C LEU A 70 -7.22 16.54 15.12
N ASN A 71 -7.66 17.72 15.55
CA ASN A 71 -8.16 18.78 14.68
C ASN A 71 -7.04 19.79 14.45
N PHE A 72 -6.88 20.25 13.22
CA PHE A 72 -5.88 21.24 12.86
C PHE A 72 -6.36 22.15 11.73
N SER A 73 -6.12 23.45 11.88
CA SER A 73 -6.54 24.46 10.90
C SER A 73 -5.67 25.70 10.96
N PHE A 74 -5.56 26.37 9.81
CA PHE A 74 -5.13 27.77 9.76
C PHE A 74 -6.30 28.70 10.10
N PRO A 75 -6.05 29.92 10.59
CA PRO A 75 -7.11 30.86 10.93
C PRO A 75 -7.90 31.18 9.67
N SER A 76 -9.23 31.11 9.76
CA SER A 76 -10.18 31.38 8.66
C SER A 76 -10.37 30.25 7.63
N PHE A 77 -9.85 29.04 7.88
CA PHE A 77 -10.10 27.86 7.04
C PHE A 77 -10.94 26.80 7.75
N ASP A 78 -11.65 25.99 6.98
CA ASP A 78 -12.36 24.83 7.52
C ASP A 78 -11.37 23.87 8.20
N PRO A 79 -11.73 23.28 9.36
CA PRO A 79 -10.81 22.41 10.07
C PRO A 79 -10.61 21.09 9.33
N ASN A 80 -9.33 20.72 9.21
CA ASN A 80 -8.90 19.36 8.91
C ASN A 80 -8.88 18.56 10.21
N PHE A 81 -8.98 17.24 10.09
CA PHE A 81 -8.75 16.38 11.24
C PHE A 81 -8.23 15.01 10.84
N PHE A 82 -7.48 14.39 11.75
CA PHE A 82 -7.35 12.93 11.83
C PHE A 82 -8.27 12.41 12.91
N LYS A 83 -8.91 11.26 12.67
CA LYS A 83 -9.71 10.56 13.68
C LYS A 83 -9.47 9.07 13.59
N PHE A 84 -9.27 8.42 14.73
CA PHE A 84 -9.17 6.97 14.81
C PHE A 84 -10.27 6.43 15.72
N ASP A 85 -11.19 5.67 15.15
CA ASP A 85 -12.19 4.94 15.93
C ASP A 85 -11.75 3.48 16.01
N GLY A 86 -11.39 3.04 17.21
CA GLY A 86 -11.05 1.64 17.47
C GLY A 86 -12.27 0.72 17.33
N THR A 87 -12.02 -0.58 17.36
CA THR A 87 -13.06 -1.60 17.20
C THR A 87 -12.92 -2.71 18.24
N SER A 88 -13.97 -3.50 18.41
CA SER A 88 -13.90 -4.74 19.18
C SER A 88 -13.34 -5.87 18.33
N PHE A 89 -12.59 -6.78 18.97
CA PHE A 89 -12.15 -8.02 18.37
C PHE A 89 -12.56 -9.21 19.24
N GLU A 90 -12.68 -10.38 18.63
CA GLU A 90 -13.02 -11.62 19.31
C GLU A 90 -12.32 -12.81 18.65
N ASN A 91 -11.63 -13.64 19.45
CA ASN A 91 -11.06 -14.92 19.02
C ASN A 91 -10.13 -14.85 17.79
N VAL A 92 -9.46 -13.71 17.60
CA VAL A 92 -8.51 -13.50 16.49
C VAL A 92 -7.29 -14.37 16.72
N GLN A 93 -6.93 -15.19 15.74
CA GLN A 93 -5.75 -16.04 15.85
C GLN A 93 -4.46 -15.21 15.80
N VAL A 94 -3.44 -15.60 16.57
CA VAL A 94 -2.12 -14.97 16.45
C VAL A 94 -1.63 -15.10 15.00
N GLY A 95 -1.17 -13.97 14.42
CA GLY A 95 -0.78 -13.86 13.01
C GLY A 95 -1.92 -13.60 12.03
N GLN A 96 -3.19 -13.79 12.43
CA GLN A 96 -4.34 -13.45 11.60
C GLN A 96 -4.49 -11.93 11.49
N THR A 97 -4.82 -11.47 10.29
CA THR A 97 -5.13 -10.06 10.05
C THR A 97 -6.54 -9.75 10.55
N PHE A 98 -6.68 -8.65 11.26
CA PHE A 98 -7.97 -8.12 11.73
C PHE A 98 -7.98 -6.60 11.62
N VAL A 99 -9.17 -5.99 11.73
CA VAL A 99 -9.34 -4.54 11.70
C VAL A 99 -8.97 -3.99 13.08
N LEU A 100 -7.98 -3.09 13.15
CA LEU A 100 -7.63 -2.34 14.35
C LEU A 100 -8.61 -1.19 14.63
N GLY A 101 -9.32 -0.74 13.61
CA GLY A 101 -10.20 0.41 13.69
C GLY A 101 -10.27 1.10 12.35
N THR A 102 -10.93 2.24 12.33
CA THR A 102 -11.05 3.08 11.14
C THR A 102 -10.30 4.39 11.34
N LEU A 103 -9.42 4.71 10.40
CA LEU A 103 -8.75 6.00 10.30
C LEU A 103 -9.53 6.90 9.34
N SER A 104 -9.87 8.09 9.80
CA SER A 104 -10.52 9.12 9.01
C SER A 104 -9.65 10.36 8.89
N TYR A 105 -9.69 10.98 7.72
CA TYR A 105 -9.08 12.27 7.44
C TYR A 105 -10.07 13.15 6.69
N LYS A 106 -10.26 14.38 7.15
CA LYS A 106 -10.98 15.40 6.40
C LYS A 106 -9.98 16.21 5.59
N ASN A 107 -10.04 16.04 4.26
CA ASN A 107 -9.33 16.86 3.29
C ASN A 107 -10.13 18.16 3.07
N GLY A 108 -9.68 19.26 3.67
CA GLY A 108 -10.28 20.60 3.56
C GLY A 108 -9.45 21.57 2.71
N ILE A 109 -9.99 22.77 2.49
CA ILE A 109 -9.48 23.77 1.52
C ILE A 109 -8.18 24.49 1.98
N GLY A 110 -7.69 24.24 3.20
CA GLY A 110 -6.67 25.09 3.85
C GLY A 110 -5.31 24.44 4.03
N PHE A 111 -4.47 24.41 3.00
CA PHE A 111 -3.04 24.05 3.12
C PHE A 111 -2.13 25.19 2.64
N ILE A 112 -0.98 25.35 3.31
CA ILE A 112 0.04 26.34 2.94
C ILE A 112 0.80 25.88 1.68
N ASP A 113 0.96 26.79 0.72
CA ASP A 113 1.81 26.67 -0.47
C ASP A 113 1.48 25.52 -1.45
N GLY A 114 0.22 25.44 -1.89
CA GLY A 114 -0.16 24.76 -3.14
C GLY A 114 0.35 25.46 -4.41
N GLY A 115 1.55 26.07 -4.37
CA GLY A 115 1.94 27.20 -5.20
C GLY A 115 2.78 26.92 -6.45
N LEU A 116 3.42 25.76 -6.63
CA LEU A 116 4.16 25.48 -7.88
C LEU A 116 4.01 24.02 -8.36
N PRO A 117 3.75 23.79 -9.64
CA PRO A 117 3.46 22.45 -10.15
C PRO A 117 4.66 21.50 -10.10
N GLY A 118 4.41 20.21 -9.81
CA GLY A 118 5.38 19.12 -9.98
C GLY A 118 6.15 18.69 -8.72
N ARG A 119 5.72 19.11 -7.52
CA ARG A 119 6.17 18.57 -6.22
C ARG A 119 4.97 18.04 -5.42
N ILE A 120 5.19 17.41 -4.27
CA ILE A 120 4.14 17.20 -3.26
C ILE A 120 3.97 18.54 -2.53
N GLY A 121 2.73 18.91 -2.19
CA GLY A 121 2.39 20.07 -1.36
C GLY A 121 2.94 19.89 0.06
N ALA A 122 2.53 20.73 1.00
CA ALA A 122 2.93 20.55 2.40
C ALA A 122 2.77 19.08 2.86
N SER A 123 3.74 18.57 3.61
CA SER A 123 3.70 17.22 4.17
C SER A 123 3.57 17.31 5.68
N TYR A 124 2.69 16.50 6.27
CA TYR A 124 2.45 16.48 7.70
C TYR A 124 2.73 15.09 8.26
N THR A 125 3.22 15.03 9.49
CA THR A 125 3.34 13.79 10.25
C THR A 125 2.63 13.87 11.58
N SER A 126 2.07 12.74 12.01
CA SER A 126 1.48 12.59 13.32
C SER A 126 1.82 11.21 13.86
N GLU A 127 2.13 11.11 15.15
CA GLU A 127 2.24 9.80 15.81
C GLU A 127 0.84 9.27 16.16
N LEU A 128 0.49 8.10 15.63
CA LEU A 128 -0.69 7.31 15.99
C LEU A 128 -0.27 6.15 16.89
N ALA A 129 -0.73 6.17 18.14
CA ALA A 129 -0.58 5.06 19.08
C ALA A 129 -1.90 4.30 19.21
N VAL A 130 -1.91 3.02 18.80
CA VAL A 130 -3.05 2.11 18.94
C VAL A 130 -2.78 1.11 20.05
N SER A 131 -3.59 1.15 21.09
CA SER A 131 -3.59 0.18 22.17
C SER A 131 -4.65 -0.89 21.94
N SER A 132 -4.35 -2.14 22.27
CA SER A 132 -5.35 -3.20 22.45
C SER A 132 -5.52 -3.49 23.93
N SER A 133 -6.75 -3.64 24.39
CA SER A 133 -7.06 -4.13 25.73
C SER A 133 -7.95 -5.36 25.68
N SER A 134 -7.60 -6.40 26.44
CA SER A 134 -8.43 -7.60 26.53
C SER A 134 -9.60 -7.38 27.49
N SER A 135 -10.80 -7.77 27.09
CA SER A 135 -11.97 -7.86 27.98
C SER A 135 -12.14 -9.25 28.60
N THR A 136 -11.42 -10.26 28.11
CA THR A 136 -11.45 -11.64 28.64
C THR A 136 -10.04 -12.17 28.87
N THR A 137 -9.84 -12.90 29.96
CA THR A 137 -8.54 -13.51 30.31
C THR A 137 -8.32 -14.89 29.69
N THR A 138 -9.30 -15.41 28.95
CA THR A 138 -9.25 -16.70 28.25
C THR A 138 -9.43 -16.48 26.74
N PRO A 139 -8.58 -17.04 25.87
CA PRO A 139 -7.50 -18.01 26.15
C PRO A 139 -6.28 -17.42 26.88
N PHE A 140 -6.02 -16.10 26.77
CA PHE A 140 -5.07 -15.34 27.59
C PHE A 140 -5.32 -13.83 27.44
N ASP A 141 -4.91 -13.03 28.45
CA ASP A 141 -4.91 -11.56 28.40
C ASP A 141 -3.84 -11.05 27.43
N PHE A 142 -4.17 -9.99 26.70
CA PHE A 142 -3.35 -9.47 25.62
C PHE A 142 -3.48 -7.95 25.49
N ASN A 143 -2.57 -7.26 26.17
CA ASN A 143 -2.45 -5.81 26.10
C ASN A 143 -1.18 -5.46 25.32
N GLN A 144 -1.33 -4.73 24.21
CA GLN A 144 -0.22 -4.32 23.35
C GLN A 144 -0.44 -2.91 22.84
N ILE A 145 0.65 -2.24 22.49
CA ILE A 145 0.62 -0.90 21.90
C ILE A 145 1.44 -0.96 20.61
N LEU A 146 0.80 -0.51 19.53
CA LEU A 146 1.43 -0.21 18.25
C LEU A 146 1.59 1.29 18.16
N THR A 147 2.82 1.77 17.97
CA THR A 147 3.08 3.19 17.70
C THR A 147 3.62 3.31 16.30
N GLU A 148 2.90 4.05 15.46
CA GLU A 148 3.29 4.31 14.07
C GLU A 148 3.24 5.81 13.80
N GLN A 149 4.12 6.27 12.93
CA GLN A 149 3.94 7.59 12.32
C GLN A 149 2.95 7.43 11.16
N ILE A 150 2.03 8.37 11.02
CA ILE A 150 1.30 8.59 9.77
C ILE A 150 1.88 9.81 9.09
N ARG A 151 1.91 9.78 7.77
CA ARG A 151 2.29 10.90 6.92
C ARG A 151 1.15 11.23 5.97
N LEU A 152 0.83 12.51 5.89
CA LEU A 152 -0.14 13.09 4.97
C LEU A 152 0.63 14.00 4.02
N ASP A 153 0.55 13.67 2.74
CA ASP A 153 1.15 14.41 1.65
C ASP A 153 0.04 15.08 0.85
N ILE A 154 0.00 16.42 0.88
CA ILE A 154 -1.01 17.19 0.17
C ILE A 154 -0.70 17.16 -1.32
N THR A 155 -1.68 16.86 -2.15
CA THR A 155 -1.48 16.82 -3.61
C THR A 155 -1.92 18.12 -4.28
N TYR A 156 -1.45 18.34 -5.51
CA TYR A 156 -1.81 19.52 -6.28
C TYR A 156 -3.05 19.25 -7.13
N ASN A 157 -3.89 20.27 -7.24
CA ASN A 157 -5.09 20.22 -8.08
C ASN A 157 -4.80 20.28 -9.59
N PHE A 158 -3.54 20.45 -9.97
CA PHE A 158 -3.07 20.57 -11.34
C PHE A 158 -1.74 19.87 -11.53
N LEU A 159 -1.44 19.52 -12.78
CA LEU A 159 -0.24 18.79 -13.17
C LEU A 159 0.49 19.54 -14.28
N LEU A 160 1.81 19.36 -14.37
CA LEU A 160 2.58 19.76 -15.54
C LEU A 160 2.65 18.59 -16.52
N VAL A 161 2.15 18.81 -17.73
CA VAL A 161 2.27 17.88 -18.86
C VAL A 161 2.97 18.63 -19.98
N ASP A 162 4.18 18.19 -20.33
CA ASP A 162 5.01 18.80 -21.38
C ASP A 162 5.20 20.33 -21.23
N GLY A 163 5.33 20.80 -19.98
CA GLY A 163 5.51 22.23 -19.67
C GLY A 163 4.21 23.05 -19.65
N LEU A 164 3.05 22.42 -19.86
CA LEU A 164 1.73 23.03 -19.78
C LEU A 164 1.00 22.60 -18.51
N ILE A 165 0.23 23.51 -17.92
CA ILE A 165 -0.64 23.22 -16.77
C ILE A 165 -1.90 22.53 -17.28
N ALA A 166 -2.17 21.34 -16.76
CA ALA A 166 -3.39 20.58 -17.00
C ALA A 166 -4.14 20.33 -15.69
N GLU A 167 -5.47 20.23 -15.78
CA GLU A 167 -6.30 19.82 -14.66
C GLU A 167 -6.04 18.34 -14.34
N ALA A 168 -5.79 18.05 -13.06
CA ALA A 168 -5.61 16.69 -12.57
C ALA A 168 -6.97 15.96 -12.47
N THR A 169 -6.97 14.66 -12.68
CA THR A 169 -8.16 13.83 -12.39
C THR A 169 -8.43 13.79 -10.88
N PRO A 170 -9.68 13.54 -10.43
CA PRO A 170 -9.98 13.47 -8.99
C PRO A 170 -9.07 12.51 -8.21
N GLU A 171 -8.67 11.39 -8.81
CA GLU A 171 -7.74 10.44 -8.18
C GLU A 171 -6.32 11.00 -8.05
N GLN A 172 -5.87 11.82 -9.02
CA GLN A 172 -4.56 12.48 -8.96
C GLN A 172 -4.52 13.65 -7.98
N GLN A 173 -5.68 14.26 -7.73
CA GLN A 173 -5.87 15.34 -6.74
C GLN A 173 -6.10 14.80 -5.32
N ALA A 174 -6.16 13.48 -5.14
CA ALA A 174 -6.40 12.91 -3.83
C ALA A 174 -5.14 12.96 -2.96
N ASP A 175 -5.25 13.59 -1.79
CA ASP A 175 -4.22 13.63 -0.77
C ASP A 175 -3.78 12.23 -0.35
N ILE A 176 -2.49 12.05 -0.11
CA ILE A 176 -1.90 10.73 0.12
C ILE A 176 -1.58 10.58 1.61
N LEU A 177 -2.30 9.68 2.29
CA LEU A 177 -2.04 9.31 3.67
C LEU A 177 -1.41 7.90 3.73
N TYR A 178 -0.28 7.77 4.41
CA TYR A 178 0.45 6.51 4.48
C TYR A 178 1.30 6.39 5.76
N PHE A 179 1.90 5.22 5.96
CA PHE A 179 2.83 4.96 7.05
C PHE A 179 4.27 5.07 6.51
N PRO A 180 5.03 6.14 6.82
CA PRO A 180 6.33 6.40 6.18
C PRO A 180 7.40 5.36 6.55
N ASN A 181 7.26 4.66 7.67
CA ASN A 181 8.14 3.56 8.07
C ASN A 181 7.79 2.23 7.39
N ARG A 182 6.65 2.18 6.68
CA ARG A 182 6.08 0.99 6.04
C ARG A 182 5.50 1.32 4.65
N PRO A 183 6.29 1.93 3.75
CA PRO A 183 5.79 2.37 2.43
C PRO A 183 5.29 1.19 1.57
N GLU A 184 5.72 -0.04 1.86
CA GLU A 184 5.25 -1.27 1.22
C GLU A 184 3.76 -1.57 1.46
N LEU A 185 3.13 -0.91 2.45
CA LEU A 185 1.71 -1.07 2.76
C LEU A 185 0.81 -0.16 1.92
N GLY A 186 1.39 0.65 1.03
CA GLY A 186 0.65 1.56 0.15
C GLY A 186 0.12 2.79 0.88
N SER A 187 -0.92 3.38 0.30
CA SER A 187 -1.55 4.61 0.78
C SER A 187 -3.06 4.53 0.81
N PHE A 188 -3.66 5.28 1.73
CA PHE A 188 -5.04 5.72 1.65
C PHE A 188 -5.07 7.10 1.00
N ARG A 189 -5.83 7.27 -0.08
CA ARG A 189 -5.92 8.51 -0.85
C ARG A 189 -7.30 9.13 -0.72
N ILE A 190 -7.37 10.41 -0.36
CA ILE A 190 -8.60 11.09 0.05
C ILE A 190 -8.93 12.19 -0.96
N TYR A 191 -10.12 12.11 -1.54
CA TYR A 191 -10.57 13.10 -2.52
C TYR A 191 -10.66 14.50 -1.92
N GLU A 192 -10.48 15.51 -2.76
CA GLU A 192 -10.65 16.92 -2.39
C GLU A 192 -12.02 17.18 -1.75
N ASN A 193 -12.03 18.02 -0.72
CA ASN A 193 -13.24 18.46 0.00
C ASN A 193 -14.10 17.30 0.55
N SER A 194 -13.45 16.19 0.90
CA SER A 194 -14.08 14.97 1.38
C SER A 194 -13.58 14.58 2.76
N THR A 195 -14.38 13.78 3.47
CA THR A 195 -13.89 13.00 4.61
C THR A 195 -13.68 11.56 4.16
N GLY A 196 -12.41 11.20 4.05
CA GLY A 196 -11.99 9.83 3.76
C GLY A 196 -12.01 8.99 5.04
N THR A 197 -12.51 7.77 4.97
CA THR A 197 -12.42 6.78 6.06
C THR A 197 -11.95 5.44 5.51
N VAL A 198 -10.98 4.81 6.18
CA VAL A 198 -10.38 3.53 5.80
C VAL A 198 -10.17 2.63 7.01
N GLU A 199 -10.28 1.32 6.82
CA GLU A 199 -9.86 0.34 7.83
C GLU A 199 -8.33 0.34 7.97
N VAL A 200 -7.83 0.32 9.20
CA VAL A 200 -6.43 0.03 9.50
C VAL A 200 -6.35 -1.42 9.96
N LEU A 201 -5.47 -2.20 9.33
CA LEU A 201 -5.32 -3.62 9.59
C LEU A 201 -4.12 -3.88 10.49
N GLY A 202 -4.25 -4.89 11.34
CA GLY A 202 -3.15 -5.35 12.20
C GLY A 202 -3.15 -6.85 12.42
N ARG A 203 -2.11 -7.34 13.08
CA ARG A 203 -1.91 -8.76 13.41
C ARG A 203 -1.41 -8.93 14.84
N PHE A 204 -2.00 -9.86 15.57
CA PHE A 204 -1.50 -10.24 16.88
C PHE A 204 -0.24 -11.11 16.79
N GLY A 205 0.61 -11.06 17.81
CA GLY A 205 1.97 -11.64 17.83
C GLY A 205 3.04 -10.65 18.29
N SER A 206 2.77 -9.35 18.10
CA SER A 206 3.41 -8.18 18.73
C SER A 206 2.70 -6.88 18.31
N LEU A 207 1.41 -6.98 17.97
CA LEU A 207 0.57 -5.98 17.31
C LEU A 207 1.31 -5.29 16.17
N GLN A 208 1.32 -5.93 15.02
CA GLN A 208 2.00 -5.41 13.84
C GLN A 208 0.98 -4.77 12.92
N LEU A 209 1.34 -3.61 12.36
CA LEU A 209 0.60 -3.00 11.27
C LEU A 209 0.61 -3.93 10.04
N ALA A 210 -0.56 -4.15 9.45
CA ALA A 210 -0.75 -4.99 8.27
C ALA A 210 -1.20 -4.22 7.02
N GLY A 211 -1.41 -2.90 7.15
CA GLY A 211 -1.74 -1.99 6.05
C GLY A 211 -3.16 -1.45 6.13
N PHE A 212 -3.66 -0.98 4.99
CA PHE A 212 -5.03 -0.51 4.85
C PHE A 212 -5.96 -1.63 4.39
N GLY A 213 -7.18 -1.65 4.95
CA GLY A 213 -8.27 -2.52 4.52
C GLY A 213 -9.19 -1.82 3.54
N ASN A 214 -10.49 -1.97 3.72
CA ASN A 214 -11.45 -1.32 2.85
C ASN A 214 -11.47 0.20 3.08
N ALA A 215 -11.43 0.96 1.99
CA ALA A 215 -11.86 2.36 2.02
C ALA A 215 -13.39 2.38 2.12
N ILE A 216 -13.91 2.97 3.19
CA ILE A 216 -15.34 2.99 3.51
C ILE A 216 -16.03 4.16 2.82
N SER A 217 -15.38 5.33 2.78
CA SER A 217 -15.91 6.53 2.16
C SER A 217 -14.81 7.50 1.76
N GLY A 218 -15.13 8.39 0.83
CA GLY A 218 -14.38 9.63 0.59
C GLY A 218 -12.95 9.47 0.07
N GLY A 219 -12.57 8.27 -0.36
CA GLY A 219 -11.22 7.96 -0.82
C GLY A 219 -11.08 6.53 -1.33
N PHE A 220 -9.85 6.12 -1.60
CA PHE A 220 -9.50 4.78 -2.09
C PHE A 220 -8.11 4.36 -1.58
N VAL A 221 -7.82 3.06 -1.58
CA VAL A 221 -6.49 2.53 -1.26
C VAL A 221 -5.70 2.32 -2.55
N ASP A 222 -4.42 2.65 -2.53
CA ASP A 222 -3.49 2.46 -3.63
C ASP A 222 -2.22 1.73 -3.14
N PRO A 223 -1.65 0.80 -3.93
CA PRO A 223 -0.49 0.02 -3.50
C PRO A 223 0.82 0.82 -3.44
N THR A 224 0.85 2.05 -3.94
CA THR A 224 2.03 2.91 -3.88
C THR A 224 1.78 4.14 -3.02
N ILE A 225 2.87 4.79 -2.61
CA ILE A 225 2.85 6.10 -1.94
C ILE A 225 3.17 7.24 -2.92
N ASP A 226 3.48 6.91 -4.18
CA ASP A 226 3.84 7.89 -5.19
C ASP A 226 2.59 8.55 -5.79
N PRO A 227 2.65 9.84 -6.17
CA PRO A 227 1.58 10.48 -6.92
C PRO A 227 1.20 9.68 -8.17
N ILE A 228 -0.09 9.65 -8.52
CA ILE A 228 -0.54 8.96 -9.73
C ILE A 228 0.06 9.67 -10.95
N PRO A 229 0.79 8.96 -11.83
CA PRO A 229 1.50 9.58 -12.94
C PRO A 229 0.56 10.27 -13.95
N THR A 230 1.10 11.28 -14.63
CA THR A 230 0.42 12.17 -15.59
C THR A 230 0.17 11.59 -16.97
N ALA A 231 0.92 10.56 -17.37
CA ALA A 231 0.78 9.97 -18.69
C ALA A 231 -0.14 8.74 -18.63
N PRO A 232 -0.89 8.40 -19.70
CA PRO A 232 -1.28 7.01 -19.88
C PRO A 232 0.03 6.24 -19.78
N ALA A 233 0.09 5.22 -18.92
CA ALA A 233 1.25 4.34 -18.85
C ALA A 233 1.54 3.91 -20.30
N VAL A 234 2.51 4.57 -20.95
CA VAL A 234 3.17 3.99 -22.10
C VAL A 234 3.77 2.80 -21.43
N SER A 235 3.13 1.64 -21.63
CA SER A 235 3.70 0.38 -21.27
C SER A 235 5.03 0.37 -22.01
N VAL A 236 6.09 0.82 -21.34
CA VAL A 236 7.39 0.22 -21.54
C VAL A 236 7.04 -1.25 -21.37
N PRO A 237 7.11 -2.06 -22.43
CA PRO A 237 6.93 -3.48 -22.23
C PRO A 237 7.96 -3.79 -21.17
N GLU A 238 7.52 -4.19 -19.97
CA GLU A 238 8.39 -4.89 -19.05
C GLU A 238 9.18 -5.83 -19.93
N SER A 239 10.51 -5.78 -19.84
CA SER A 239 11.37 -6.65 -20.62
C SER A 239 11.11 -8.09 -20.19
N ARG A 240 10.01 -8.67 -20.67
CA ARG A 240 9.64 -10.09 -20.62
C ARG A 240 10.60 -10.94 -21.47
N ASN A 241 11.82 -10.45 -21.68
CA ASN A 241 12.88 -11.05 -22.45
C ASN A 241 14.19 -11.23 -21.66
N ILE A 242 14.25 -10.93 -20.36
CA ILE A 242 15.41 -11.40 -19.56
C ILE A 242 15.27 -12.90 -19.24
N ALA A 243 14.06 -13.40 -18.99
CA ALA A 243 13.80 -14.83 -18.83
C ALA A 243 13.98 -15.62 -20.15
N GLY A 244 13.66 -15.01 -21.30
CA GLY A 244 13.86 -15.62 -22.63
C GLY A 244 15.34 -15.78 -23.00
N LEU A 245 16.18 -14.77 -22.71
CA LEU A 245 17.63 -14.83 -22.97
C LEU A 245 18.37 -15.76 -21.99
N LEU A 246 17.92 -15.85 -20.73
CA LEU A 246 18.46 -16.84 -19.77
C LEU A 246 18.05 -18.28 -20.09
N ALA A 247 16.87 -18.50 -20.70
CA ALA A 247 16.48 -19.84 -21.15
C ALA A 247 17.30 -20.33 -22.36
N ILE A 248 17.72 -19.43 -23.26
CA ILE A 248 18.53 -19.82 -24.43
C ILE A 248 19.96 -20.21 -24.02
N SER A 249 20.56 -19.56 -23.01
CA SER A 249 21.91 -19.92 -22.54
C SER A 249 21.95 -21.30 -21.87
N ILE A 250 20.88 -21.69 -21.15
CA ILE A 250 20.77 -23.02 -20.51
C ILE A 250 20.44 -24.11 -21.54
N VAL A 251 19.54 -23.85 -22.51
CA VAL A 251 19.20 -24.80 -23.58
C VAL A 251 20.38 -25.00 -24.56
N GLY A 252 21.18 -23.96 -24.82
CA GLY A 252 22.38 -24.05 -25.67
C GLY A 252 23.50 -24.91 -25.08
N ALA A 253 23.72 -24.86 -23.76
CA ALA A 253 24.71 -25.68 -23.07
C ALA A 253 24.29 -27.15 -22.93
N ALA A 254 23.00 -27.44 -22.71
CA ALA A 254 22.52 -28.82 -22.63
C ALA A 254 22.48 -29.53 -24.00
N SER A 255 22.24 -28.80 -25.09
CA SER A 255 22.16 -29.35 -26.46
C SER A 255 23.53 -29.78 -27.01
N THR A 256 24.61 -29.09 -26.63
CA THR A 256 25.98 -29.50 -26.99
C THR A 256 26.46 -30.70 -26.16
N LEU A 257 25.99 -30.85 -24.92
CA LEU A 257 26.30 -32.01 -24.07
C LEU A 257 25.63 -33.30 -24.59
N LYS A 258 24.35 -33.23 -25.02
CA LYS A 258 23.66 -34.40 -25.61
C LYS A 258 24.24 -34.85 -26.95
N ARG A 259 24.83 -33.95 -27.75
CA ARG A 259 25.51 -34.34 -29.00
C ARG A 259 26.88 -35.00 -28.76
N LYS A 260 27.58 -34.66 -27.67
CA LYS A 260 28.86 -35.30 -27.32
C LYS A 260 28.73 -36.69 -26.67
N LEU A 261 27.55 -37.04 -26.14
CA LEU A 261 27.33 -38.29 -25.41
C LEU A 261 26.68 -39.42 -26.24
N LYS A 262 26.49 -39.26 -27.56
CA LYS A 262 26.10 -40.39 -28.40
C LYS A 262 27.37 -41.18 -28.77
N PRO A 263 27.51 -42.47 -28.38
CA PRO A 263 28.61 -43.29 -28.87
C PRO A 263 28.49 -43.42 -30.39
N SER A 264 29.58 -43.13 -31.10
CA SER A 264 29.72 -43.48 -32.50
C SER A 264 29.65 -45.00 -32.61
N GLN A 265 28.55 -45.51 -33.16
CA GLN A 265 28.40 -46.92 -33.46
C GLN A 265 29.40 -47.26 -34.59
N SER A 266 30.50 -47.93 -34.23
CA SER A 266 31.44 -48.51 -35.19
C SER A 266 30.69 -49.57 -35.99
N THR A 267 30.50 -49.34 -37.29
CA THR A 267 30.04 -50.37 -38.22
C THR A 267 31.30 -50.99 -38.83
N GLU A 268 31.70 -52.13 -38.30
CA GLU A 268 32.75 -52.97 -38.84
C GLU A 268 32.29 -53.54 -40.18
N LYS A 269 32.93 -53.12 -41.27
CA LYS A 269 32.63 -53.58 -42.63
C LYS A 269 33.47 -54.83 -42.91
N GLU A 270 32.88 -55.99 -42.62
CA GLU A 270 33.37 -57.28 -43.07
C GLU A 270 33.42 -57.30 -44.61
N THR A 271 34.61 -57.55 -45.18
CA THR A 271 34.79 -57.68 -46.62
C THR A 271 35.21 -59.11 -46.92
N THR A 272 34.24 -59.98 -47.19
CA THR A 272 34.47 -61.27 -47.84
C THR A 272 34.60 -61.04 -49.34
N LYS A 273 35.73 -61.40 -49.93
CA LYS A 273 35.87 -61.58 -51.38
C LYS A 273 36.27 -63.03 -51.63
N VAL A 274 35.37 -63.78 -52.26
CA VAL A 274 35.62 -65.11 -52.83
C VAL A 274 35.82 -64.95 -54.34
N SER A 275 36.68 -65.84 -54.86
CA SER A 275 37.23 -65.97 -56.21
C SER A 275 38.48 -65.14 -56.50
#